data_AF-A0A496WL17-F1
#
_entry.id   AF-A0A496WL17-F1
#
_cell.length_a   1.000
_cell.length_b   1.000
_cell.length_c   1.000
_cell.angle_alpha   90.00
_cell.angle_beta   90.00
_cell.angle_gamma   90.00
#
_symmetry.space_group_name_H-M   'P 1'
#
loop_
_entity.id
_entity.type
_entity.pdbx_description
1 polymer ?
#
loop_
_entity_poly.entity_id
_entity_poly.type
_entity_poly.pdbx_seq_one_letter_code
_entity_poly.pdbx_strand_id
1 'polypeptide(L)' 'SERLHGLKYRLFYGSSEECLVRYDNERGKGDHRHYQGSEEPYKWVSAEQLVADFKADIERFRGERDD' A
#
# COMPACT_ATOMS: atom_id res chain seq x y z
N SER A 1 17.52 13.25 -0.37
CA SER A 1 17.02 12.01 -1.00
C SER A 1 15.71 12.33 -1.66
N GLU A 2 15.75 12.49 -2.98
CA GLU A 2 14.56 12.54 -3.84
C GLU A 2 13.81 11.22 -3.73
N ARG A 3 12.48 11.26 -3.88
CA ARG A 3 11.67 10.05 -4.01
C ARG A 3 12.02 9.40 -5.36
N LEU A 4 12.12 8.08 -5.43
CA LEU A 4 12.60 7.32 -6.60
C LEU A 4 11.89 7.67 -7.93
N HIS A 5 10.68 8.24 -7.86
CA HIS A 5 9.85 8.62 -9.00
C HIS A 5 9.21 10.02 -8.86
N GLY A 6 9.72 10.88 -7.97
CA GLY A 6 9.25 12.26 -7.81
C GLY A 6 7.86 12.45 -7.18
N LEU A 7 7.08 11.38 -6.99
CA LEU A 7 5.73 11.44 -6.42
C LEU A 7 5.72 11.13 -4.92
N LYS A 8 4.92 11.86 -4.13
CA LYS A 8 4.54 11.46 -2.75
C LYS A 8 3.18 10.79 -2.79
N TYR A 9 3.01 9.62 -2.18
CA TYR A 9 1.70 8.98 -2.08
C TYR A 9 1.44 8.34 -0.71
N ARG A 10 0.16 8.19 -0.40
CA ARG A 10 -0.37 7.42 0.73
C ARG A 10 -1.78 6.95 0.37
N LEU A 11 -1.92 5.66 0.04
CA LEU A 11 -3.21 4.99 -0.14
C LEU A 11 -3.51 4.18 1.12
N PHE A 12 -4.74 4.21 1.61
CA PHE A 12 -5.13 3.61 2.88
C PHE A 12 -6.51 2.99 2.79
N TYR A 13 -6.64 1.78 3.31
CA TYR A 13 -7.89 1.08 3.55
C TYR A 13 -7.88 0.51 4.97
N GLY A 14 -8.96 0.77 5.70
CA GLY A 14 -9.03 0.50 7.13
C GLY A 14 -10.10 1.34 7.82
N SER A 15 -10.19 1.20 9.14
CA SER A 15 -11.01 2.05 9.99
C SER A 15 -10.16 3.16 10.62
N SER A 16 -10.75 3.97 11.49
CA SER A 16 -9.99 4.92 12.32
C SER A 16 -9.04 4.22 13.31
N GLU A 17 -9.28 2.95 13.60
CA GLU A 17 -8.55 2.18 14.63
C GLU A 17 -7.57 1.17 14.00
N GLU A 18 -7.79 0.77 12.74
CA GLU A 18 -7.02 -0.30 12.11
C GLU A 18 -6.61 0.04 10.68
N CYS A 19 -5.32 -0.19 10.37
CA CYS A 19 -4.77 -0.10 9.03
C CYS A 19 -4.67 -1.51 8.43
N LEU A 20 -5.58 -1.83 7.51
CA LEU A 20 -5.68 -3.17 6.91
C LEU A 20 -4.79 -3.29 5.67
N VAL A 21 -4.85 -2.28 4.80
CA VAL A 21 -3.99 -2.16 3.63
C VAL A 21 -3.51 -0.72 3.52
N ARG A 22 -2.20 -0.52 3.34
CA ARG A 22 -1.64 0.81 3.04
C ARG A 22 -0.48 0.71 2.09
N TYR A 23 -0.39 1.65 1.17
CA TYR A 23 0.78 1.85 0.32
C TYR A 23 1.27 3.27 0.54
N ASP A 24 2.53 3.44 0.91
CA ASP A 24 3.13 4.77 1.01
C ASP A 24 4.63 4.74 0.69
N ASN A 25 5.22 5.94 0.60
CA ASN A 25 6.64 6.09 0.33
C ASN A 25 7.35 6.97 1.35
N GLU A 26 7.20 6.60 2.63
CA GLU A 26 7.88 7.23 3.76
C GLU A 26 9.36 7.51 3.46
N ARG A 27 9.78 8.74 3.78
CA ARG A 27 11.15 9.21 3.55
C ARG A 27 12.10 8.34 4.35
N GLY A 28 13.08 7.74 3.67
CA GLY A 28 14.09 6.88 4.30
C GLY A 28 13.78 5.39 4.20
N LYS A 29 12.52 5.00 3.94
CA LYS A 29 12.14 3.61 3.67
C LYS A 29 12.00 3.29 2.18
N GLY A 30 11.55 4.28 1.41
CA GLY A 30 11.16 4.08 0.02
C GLY A 30 9.74 3.55 -0.09
N ASP A 31 9.40 3.03 -1.27
CA ASP A 31 8.07 2.52 -1.58
C ASP A 31 7.82 1.22 -0.81
N HIS A 32 6.72 1.15 -0.06
CA HIS A 32 6.37 -0.03 0.72
C HIS A 32 4.85 -0.19 0.90
N ARG A 33 4.47 -1.43 1.23
CA ARG A 33 3.11 -1.85 1.52
C ARG A 33 2.99 -2.30 2.98
N HIS A 34 1.85 -2.01 3.57
CA HIS A 34 1.33 -2.60 4.80
C HIS A 34 0.15 -3.47 4.43
N TYR A 35 0.16 -4.74 4.81
CA TYR A 35 -0.94 -5.69 4.61
C TYR A 35 -1.11 -6.51 5.89
N GLN A 36 -2.29 -6.42 6.54
CA GLN A 36 -2.62 -7.14 7.78
C GLN A 36 -1.51 -7.06 8.86
N GLY A 37 -0.97 -5.86 9.08
CA GLY A 37 0.07 -5.61 10.08
C GLY A 37 1.50 -6.02 9.67
N SER A 38 1.68 -6.59 8.48
CA SER A 38 3.01 -6.85 7.91
C SER A 38 3.44 -5.71 7.00
N GLU A 39 4.70 -5.27 7.12
CA GLU A 39 5.32 -4.25 6.27
C GLU A 39 6.33 -4.91 5.34
N GLU A 40 6.27 -4.59 4.04
CA GLU A 40 7.22 -5.10 3.05
C GLU A 40 7.54 -4.10 1.94
N PRO A 41 8.73 -4.16 1.32
CA PRO A 41 9.08 -3.30 0.20
C PRO A 41 8.12 -3.49 -0.97
N TYR A 42 7.72 -2.37 -1.59
CA TYR A 42 6.88 -2.36 -2.78
C TYR A 42 7.69 -1.89 -3.98
N LYS A 43 7.65 -2.65 -5.08
CA LYS A 43 8.36 -2.29 -6.30
C LYS A 43 7.50 -1.35 -7.14
N TRP A 44 7.88 -0.07 -7.18
CA TRP A 44 7.23 0.90 -8.05
C TRP A 44 7.34 0.51 -9.54
N VAL A 45 6.23 0.67 -10.28
CA VAL A 45 6.15 0.49 -11.74
C VAL A 45 5.50 1.72 -12.37
N SER A 46 4.25 2.01 -12.01
CA SER A 46 3.52 3.21 -12.43
C SER A 46 2.43 3.57 -11.42
N ALA A 47 1.81 4.75 -11.57
CA ALA A 47 0.69 5.16 -10.74
C ALA A 47 -0.55 4.27 -10.96
N GLU A 48 -0.78 3.84 -12.19
CA GLU A 48 -1.85 2.91 -12.56
C GLU A 48 -1.65 1.56 -11.87
N GLN A 49 -0.43 1.02 -11.88
CA GLN A 49 -0.11 -0.23 -11.20
C GLN A 49 -0.26 -0.10 -9.68
N LEU A 50 0.20 1.01 -9.09
CA LEU A 50 -0.01 1.29 -7.66
C LEU A 50 -1.50 1.21 -7.27
N VAL A 51 -2.38 1.83 -8.06
CA VAL A 51 -3.82 1.82 -7.78
C VAL A 51 -4.42 0.43 -8.00
N ALA A 52 -3.97 -0.30 -9.02
CA ALA A 52 -4.43 -1.66 -9.30
C ALA A 52 -4.05 -2.62 -8.17
N ASP A 53 -2.80 -2.60 -7.74
CA ASP A 53 -2.28 -3.47 -6.66
C ASP A 53 -2.98 -3.16 -5.33
N PHE A 54 -3.13 -1.87 -5.00
CA PHE A 54 -3.85 -1.45 -3.81
C PHE A 54 -5.30 -1.95 -3.78
N LYS A 55 -6.01 -1.89 -4.91
CA LYS A 55 -7.38 -2.42 -5.02
C LYS A 55 -7.40 -3.94 -4.91
N ALA A 56 -6.46 -4.63 -5.54
CA ALA A 56 -6.37 -6.09 -5.49
C ALA A 56 -6.21 -6.59 -4.05
N ASP A 57 -5.38 -5.92 -3.24
CA ASP A 57 -5.22 -6.26 -1.82
C ASP A 57 -6.46 -5.98 -0.98
N ILE A 58 -7.22 -4.92 -1.29
CA ILE A 58 -8.51 -4.68 -0.61
C ILE A 58 -9.47 -5.83 -0.88
N GLU A 59 -9.58 -6.24 -2.15
CA GLU A 59 -10.48 -7.33 -2.54
C GLU A 59 -10.01 -8.67 -1.95
N ARG A 60 -8.70 -8.92 -1.93
CA ARG A 60 -8.11 -10.08 -1.26
C ARG A 60 -8.45 -10.09 0.23
N PHE A 61 -8.26 -8.97 0.92
CA PHE A 61 -8.57 -8.85 2.35
C PHE A 61 -10.06 -9.09 2.64
N ARG A 62 -10.95 -8.61 1.76
CA ARG A 62 -12.40 -8.84 1.87
C ARG A 62 -12.73 -10.33 1.71
N GLY A 63 -12.15 -10.98 0.71
CA GLY A 63 -12.31 -12.42 0.51
C GLY A 63 -11.80 -13.25 1.70
N GLU A 64 -10.65 -12.88 2.29
CA GLU A 64 -10.10 -13.53 3.49
C GLU A 64 -10.98 -13.39 4.75
N ARG A 65 -11.95 -12.45 4.77
CA ARG A 65 -12.90 -12.29 5.88
C ARG A 65 -14.20 -13.08 5.71
N ASP A 66 -14.52 -13.49 4.48
CA ASP A 66 -15.75 -14.20 4.16
C ASP A 66 -15.60 -15.73 4.30
N ASP A 67 -14.37 -16.22 4.52
CA ASP A 67 -14.00 -17.61 4.86
C ASP A 67 -13.89 -17.85 6.38
#